data_AF-A0A8T3UA67-F1
#
_entry.id   AF-A0A8T3UA67-F1
#
_cell.length_a   1.000
_cell.length_b   1.000
_cell.length_c   1.000
_cell.angle_alpha   90.00
_cell.angle_beta   90.00
_cell.angle_gamma   90.00
#
_symmetry.space_group_name_H-M   'P 1'
#
loop_
_entity.id
_entity.type
_entity.pdbx_description
1 polymer ?
#
loop_
_entity_poly.entity_id
_entity_poly.type
_entity_poly.pdbx_seq_one_letter_code
_entity_poly.pdbx_strand_id
1 'polypeptide(L)'
;MEITLSLEKKEGIFLDMVPSNVKIIEYKVAEDKNIVIRKAKNIINRIVFYLKYNKKFDSSICFATYSIPGMFQTNIASDNRAIWMHGEYLDILRK
;
A
#
# COMPACT_ATOMS: atom_id res chain seq x y z
N MET A 1 10.33 -18.81 -0.31
CA MET A 1 10.10 -17.38 -0.57
C MET A 1 8.82 -16.97 0.14
N GLU A 2 8.87 -16.02 1.06
CA GLU A 2 7.69 -15.49 1.74
C GLU A 2 7.19 -14.25 0.99
N ILE A 3 5.91 -14.25 0.60
CA ILE A 3 5.32 -13.13 -0.16
C ILE A 3 4.11 -12.63 0.63
N THR A 4 4.07 -11.31 0.88
CA THR A 4 2.90 -10.65 1.44
C THR A 4 2.30 -9.70 0.40
N LEU A 5 1.05 -9.93 0.04
CA LEU A 5 0.27 -9.07 -0.85
C LEU A 5 -0.60 -8.13 -0.03
N SER A 6 -0.41 -6.83 -0.19
CA SER A 6 -1.24 -5.79 0.45
C SER A 6 -2.29 -5.29 -0.53
N LEU A 7 -3.56 -5.42 -0.18
CA LEU A 7 -4.70 -4.98 -0.97
C LEU A 7 -5.47 -3.88 -0.24
N GLU A 8 -6.09 -2.96 -0.97
CA GLU A 8 -6.97 -1.96 -0.35
C GLU A 8 -8.27 -2.58 0.16
N LYS A 9 -8.76 -3.58 -0.58
CA LYS A 9 -9.90 -4.43 -0.25
C LYS A 9 -9.55 -5.87 -0.64
N LYS A 10 -9.87 -6.83 0.21
CA LYS A 10 -9.71 -8.26 -0.09
C LYS A 10 -10.82 -8.77 -1.02
N GLU A 11 -10.86 -8.23 -2.22
CA GLU A 11 -11.86 -8.57 -3.24
C GLU A 11 -11.22 -8.69 -4.62
N GLY A 12 -11.89 -9.39 -5.54
CA GLY A 12 -11.48 -9.51 -6.94
C GLY A 12 -11.66 -10.92 -7.51
N ILE A 13 -11.92 -10.99 -8.81
CA ILE A 13 -12.16 -12.26 -9.55
C ILE A 13 -10.95 -13.21 -9.56
N PHE A 14 -9.76 -12.71 -9.25
CA PHE A 14 -8.51 -13.47 -9.20
C PHE A 14 -8.03 -13.77 -7.77
N LEU A 15 -8.80 -13.39 -6.74
CA LEU A 15 -8.38 -13.58 -5.35
C LEU A 15 -8.19 -15.06 -5.03
N ASP A 16 -9.06 -15.92 -5.54
CA ASP A 16 -8.99 -17.38 -5.38
C ASP A 16 -7.86 -18.02 -6.19
N MET A 17 -7.28 -17.28 -7.14
CA MET A 17 -6.11 -17.72 -7.91
C MET A 17 -4.78 -17.35 -7.23
N VAL A 18 -4.82 -16.57 -6.14
CA VAL A 18 -3.62 -16.23 -5.39
C VAL A 18 -3.08 -17.50 -4.72
N PRO A 19 -1.80 -17.86 -4.94
CA PRO A 19 -1.21 -19.05 -4.32
C PRO A 19 -1.35 -19.03 -2.79
N SER A 20 -1.65 -20.17 -2.20
CA SER A 20 -1.92 -20.30 -0.75
C SER A 20 -0.72 -19.91 0.14
N ASN A 21 0.50 -19.92 -0.41
CA ASN A 21 1.71 -19.49 0.27
C ASN A 21 1.89 -17.95 0.26
N VAL A 22 1.04 -17.20 -0.43
CA VAL A 22 1.03 -15.73 -0.41
C VAL A 22 0.11 -15.24 0.70
N LYS A 23 0.67 -14.46 1.62
CA LYS A 23 -0.08 -13.86 2.72
C LYS A 23 -0.80 -12.61 2.26
N ILE A 24 -2.12 -12.58 2.37
CA ILE A 24 -2.92 -11.42 1.97
C ILE A 24 -3.26 -10.55 3.18
N ILE A 25 -2.85 -9.28 3.15
CA ILE A 25 -3.20 -8.26 4.14
C ILE A 25 -4.07 -7.17 3.51
N GLU A 26 -4.83 -6.46 4.34
CA GLU A 26 -5.64 -5.33 3.89
C GLU A 26 -5.09 -4.03 4.48
N TYR A 27 -4.98 -2.99 3.65
CA TYR A 27 -4.69 -1.63 4.04
C TYR A 27 -5.73 -0.71 3.40
N LYS A 28 -6.83 -0.48 4.12
CA LYS A 28 -7.94 0.33 3.63
C LYS A 28 -7.75 1.81 3.95
N VAL A 29 -7.98 2.67 2.95
CA VAL A 29 -8.08 4.13 3.16
C VAL A 29 -9.44 4.45 3.77
N ALA A 30 -9.47 5.35 4.75
CA ALA A 30 -10.72 5.81 5.35
C ALA A 30 -11.57 6.55 4.30
N GLU A 31 -12.86 6.22 4.24
CA GLU A 31 -13.85 6.77 3.30
C GLU A 31 -14.83 7.74 3.99
N ASP A 32 -14.54 8.15 5.25
CA ASP A 32 -15.42 9.02 6.03
C ASP A 32 -15.75 10.33 5.30
N LYS A 33 -17.02 10.74 5.33
CA LYS A 33 -17.48 12.01 4.73
C LYS A 33 -16.78 13.21 5.38
N ASN A 34 -16.58 13.18 6.69
CA ASN A 34 -15.87 14.22 7.41
C ASN A 34 -14.35 14.13 7.15
N ILE A 35 -13.80 15.17 6.53
CA ILE A 35 -12.40 15.25 6.10
C ILE A 35 -11.42 15.12 7.28
N VAL A 36 -11.74 15.72 8.43
CA VAL A 36 -10.86 15.69 9.61
C VAL A 36 -10.78 14.28 10.17
N ILE A 37 -11.92 13.61 10.34
CA ILE A 37 -12.00 12.23 10.82
C ILE A 37 -11.27 11.29 9.84
N ARG A 38 -11.50 11.48 8.53
CA ARG A 38 -10.84 10.71 7.47
C ARG A 38 -9.31 10.82 7.56
N LYS A 39 -8.78 12.05 7.69
CA LYS A 39 -7.34 12.28 7.84
C LYS A 39 -6.78 11.64 9.11
N ALA A 40 -7.45 11.81 10.25
CA ALA A 40 -7.02 11.24 11.53
C ALA A 40 -6.93 9.71 11.46
N LYS A 41 -7.97 9.04 10.93
CA LYS A 41 -7.98 7.58 10.73
C LYS A 41 -6.85 7.13 9.79
N ASN A 42 -6.63 7.83 8.68
CA ASN A 42 -5.56 7.50 7.74
C ASN A 42 -4.16 7.65 8.36
N ILE A 43 -3.94 8.65 9.22
CA ILE A 43 -2.69 8.81 9.96
C ILE A 43 -2.50 7.65 10.94
N ILE A 44 -3.53 7.28 11.70
CA ILE A 44 -3.49 6.14 12.62
C ILE A 44 -3.18 4.84 11.87
N ASN A 45 -3.86 4.57 10.75
CA ASN A 45 -3.60 3.39 9.92
C ASN A 45 -2.15 3.35 9.43
N ARG A 46 -1.60 4.49 9.03
CA ARG A 46 -0.20 4.60 8.62
C ARG A 46 0.77 4.33 9.77
N ILE A 47 0.50 4.85 10.96
CA ILE A 47 1.32 4.59 12.16
C ILE A 47 1.29 3.12 12.52
N VAL A 48 0.11 2.50 12.54
CA VAL A 48 -0.04 1.07 12.82
C VAL A 48 0.72 0.22 11.80
N PHE A 49 0.65 0.57 10.52
CA PHE A 49 1.40 -0.13 9.48
C PHE A 49 2.90 0.05 9.64
N TYR A 50 3.37 1.26 9.93
CA TYR A 50 4.77 1.54 10.23
C TYR A 50 5.29 0.66 11.36
N LEU A 51 4.62 0.65 12.51
CA LEU A 51 5.04 -0.15 13.66
C LEU A 51 5.10 -1.66 13.35
N LYS A 52 4.25 -2.15 12.45
CA LYS A 52 4.13 -3.58 12.14
C LYS A 52 5.07 -4.07 11.02
N TYR A 53 5.39 -3.19 10.06
CA TYR A 53 6.02 -3.59 8.79
C TYR A 53 7.25 -2.76 8.41
N ASN A 54 7.65 -1.76 9.20
CA ASN A 54 8.83 -0.96 8.90
C ASN A 54 10.07 -1.84 8.72
N LYS A 55 10.69 -1.77 7.53
CA LYS A 55 11.89 -2.51 7.12
C LYS A 55 11.81 -4.02 7.35
N LYS A 56 10.62 -4.58 7.31
CA LYS A 56 10.39 -5.99 7.61
C LYS A 56 10.70 -6.92 6.43
N PHE A 57 10.74 -6.39 5.21
CA PHE A 57 10.87 -7.19 3.99
C PHE A 57 12.20 -6.89 3.28
N ASP A 58 12.79 -7.92 2.66
CA ASP A 58 14.01 -7.78 1.85
C ASP A 58 13.80 -6.92 0.60
N SER A 59 12.57 -6.89 0.08
CA SER A 59 12.16 -6.00 -0.99
C SER A 59 10.68 -5.65 -0.88
N SER A 60 10.29 -4.51 -1.43
CA SER A 60 8.90 -4.09 -1.53
C SER A 60 8.59 -3.53 -2.91
N ILE A 61 7.44 -3.90 -3.45
CA ILE A 61 7.04 -3.54 -4.82
C ILE A 61 5.62 -2.98 -4.79
N CYS A 62 5.39 -1.87 -5.50
CA CYS A 62 4.06 -1.33 -5.69
C CYS A 62 3.81 -0.97 -7.14
N PHE A 63 2.67 -1.43 -7.64
CA PHE A 63 2.09 -1.02 -8.90
C PHE A 63 1.02 0.03 -8.60
N ALA A 64 1.41 1.31 -8.63
CA ALA A 64 0.55 2.44 -8.29
C ALA A 64 0.06 3.14 -9.56
N THR A 65 -1.05 2.66 -10.12
CA THR A 65 -1.90 3.50 -10.97
C THR A 65 -2.60 4.51 -10.03
N TYR A 66 -1.96 5.66 -9.80
CA TYR A 66 -2.46 6.79 -8.98
C TYR A 66 -2.54 6.59 -7.44
N SER A 67 -2.19 5.42 -6.90
CA SER A 67 -2.34 5.13 -5.46
C SER A 67 -1.15 5.60 -4.60
N ILE A 68 -1.28 6.80 -4.02
CA ILE A 68 -0.36 7.35 -3.00
C ILE A 68 -0.22 6.43 -1.75
N PRO A 69 -1.30 5.80 -1.23
CA PRO A 69 -1.19 4.87 -0.10
C PRO A 69 -0.26 3.68 -0.34
N GLY A 70 -0.30 3.09 -1.55
CA GLY A 70 0.58 1.99 -1.93
C GLY A 70 2.05 2.40 -1.88
N MET A 71 2.38 3.58 -2.44
CA MET A 71 3.72 4.15 -2.39
C MET A 71 4.24 4.34 -0.96
N PHE A 72 3.40 4.83 -0.03
CA PHE A 72 3.80 4.97 1.37
C PHE A 72 4.08 3.62 2.04
N GLN A 73 3.24 2.61 1.80
CA GLN A 73 3.46 1.27 2.35
C GLN A 73 4.78 0.68 1.85
N THR A 74 5.05 0.78 0.55
CA THR A 74 6.30 0.32 -0.07
C THR A 74 7.51 1.02 0.54
N ASN A 75 7.45 2.34 0.68
CA ASN A 75 8.53 3.10 1.31
C ASN A 75 8.81 2.70 2.76
N ILE A 76 7.79 2.27 3.50
CA ILE A 76 7.91 1.79 4.89
C ILE A 76 8.44 0.35 4.92
N ALA A 77 7.96 -0.50 4.02
CA ALA A 77 8.13 -1.95 4.07
C ALA A 77 9.59 -2.41 3.85
N SER A 78 10.36 -1.71 3.01
CA SER A 78 11.74 -2.05 2.71
C SER A 78 12.56 -0.86 2.21
N ASP A 79 13.87 -0.90 2.42
CA ASP A 79 14.82 0.03 1.80
C ASP A 79 15.07 -0.33 0.30
N ASN A 80 14.89 -1.60 -0.08
CA ASN A 80 15.02 -2.08 -1.46
C ASN A 80 13.65 -2.11 -2.16
N ARG A 81 13.28 -1.00 -2.78
CA ARG A 81 11.91 -0.76 -3.25
C ARG A 81 11.80 -0.47 -4.74
N ALA A 82 10.78 -1.03 -5.38
CA ALA A 82 10.40 -0.74 -6.76
C ALA A 82 8.98 -0.18 -6.80
N ILE A 83 8.83 1.05 -7.30
CA ILE A 83 7.54 1.74 -7.37
C ILE A 83 7.26 2.02 -8.84
N TRP A 84 6.26 1.35 -9.39
CA TRP A 84 5.82 1.54 -10.76
C TRP A 84 4.60 2.45 -10.75
N MET A 85 4.80 3.71 -11.14
CA MET A 85 3.74 4.71 -11.21
C MET A 85 3.28 4.89 -12.65
N HIS A 86 1.98 4.71 -12.88
CA HIS A 86 1.36 5.07 -14.16
C HIS A 86 0.74 6.46 -14.01
N GLY A 87 1.32 7.47 -14.65
CA GLY A 87 0.84 8.85 -14.62
C GLY A 87 1.54 9.71 -15.68
N GLU A 88 0.95 10.85 -16.04
CA GLU A 88 1.63 11.82 -16.90
C GLU A 88 2.87 12.37 -16.16
N TYR A 89 4.04 12.30 -16.79
CA TYR A 89 5.33 12.73 -16.22
C TYR A 89 5.29 14.14 -15.60
N LEU A 90 4.46 15.03 -16.14
CA LEU A 90 4.33 16.42 -15.73
C LEU A 90 3.70 16.60 -14.34
N ASP A 91 2.82 15.69 -13.89
CA ASP A 91 2.18 15.78 -12.58
C ASP A 91 3.09 15.29 -11.44
N ILE A 92 4.06 14.42 -11.77
CA ILE A 92 5.00 13.85 -10.80
C ILE A 92 6.11 14.88 -10.47
N LEU A 93 6.52 15.71 -11.42
CA LEU A 93 7.62 16.68 -11.28
C LEU A 93 7.19 18.06 -10.74
N ARG A 94 5.89 18.31 -10.58
CA ARG A 94 5.33 19.63 -10.17
C ARG A 94 5.07 19.80 -8.67
N LYS A 95 5.50 18.85 -7.82
CA LYS A 95 5.32 18.90 -6.36
C LYS A 95 6.57 19.29 -5.61
#